data_AF-A0A9R1SSX9-F1
#
_entry.id   AF-A0A9R1SSX9-F1
#
_cell.length_a   1.000
_cell.length_b   1.000
_cell.length_c   1.000
_cell.angle_alpha   90.00
_cell.angle_beta   90.00
_cell.angle_gamma   90.00
#
_symmetry.space_group_name_H-M   'P 1'
#
loop_
_entity.id
_entity.type
_entity.pdbx_description
1 polymer ?
#
loop_
_entity_poly.entity_id
_entity_poly.type
_entity_poly.pdbx_seq_one_letter_code
_entity_poly.pdbx_strand_id
1 'polypeptide(L)'
;LECRTGLKWLHFLSIHRLCVLCIGQIPLYGSSVTAADAGLLSTLTLSQTTVSWFLKTPDGSSAAGVGVILPYTSADPVPGACNQEFPLEIDPNIYLQYNLFETTITFAPANIGYGRGESPPACDVDTDSSTRWRLVYELYQYFLPEGDLSEQSLISSLERAANVQNMQDNGRKVVSLSSHDRTQFSFSSLPGQGVIFSVIVRDPVLNTSASYIPVHTYACSFNSTLDGCSDLGRVSSKVFFTVMGLAGLFVCFVGHRFFKCELFCMGFCFMAFIFFVLITTTTTLEYDIRLALTALMGVVGGVAMVMSWWRFGSVMACVLVVGLILGFLISSIAFFTPLGDIPIFHNDVVFWVVFACIMVFVPLFFIRWPREGNIITCGVVGGYAVVLAVNAYTYTSLSYITLDVLKRLLNHNFSRAFISVPLQDIDFIMITVWVVLGVSGIVMQLYREKSRPFFPPSPYVMWKQERERRKTNVLDPSHHKPSLSARILGRIRQLTQRTEPAGETTPLLF
;
A
#
# COMPACT_ATOMS: atom_id res chain seq x y z
N LEU A 1 -27.83 -37.88 -4.94
CA LEU A 1 -28.28 -36.61 -5.56
C LEU A 1 -28.93 -36.95 -6.89
N GLU A 2 -30.27 -36.94 -6.98
CA GLU A 2 -31.01 -37.21 -8.22
C GLU A 2 -30.68 -36.14 -9.28
N CYS A 3 -30.13 -36.61 -10.40
CA CYS A 3 -29.42 -35.81 -11.40
C CYS A 3 -30.35 -35.24 -12.47
N ARG A 4 -30.76 -33.97 -12.36
CA ARG A 4 -31.39 -33.19 -13.47
C ARG A 4 -30.43 -32.21 -14.19
N THR A 5 -29.15 -32.18 -13.85
CA THR A 5 -28.21 -31.12 -14.29
C THR A 5 -27.30 -31.56 -15.46
N GLY A 6 -27.02 -30.70 -16.44
CA GLY A 6 -26.27 -31.05 -17.67
C GLY A 6 -24.76 -31.26 -17.46
N LEU A 7 -24.19 -30.56 -16.49
CA LEU A 7 -22.77 -30.51 -16.20
C LEU A 7 -22.54 -30.70 -14.70
N LYS A 8 -21.43 -31.37 -14.33
CA LYS A 8 -20.95 -31.45 -12.95
C LYS A 8 -19.52 -30.99 -12.90
N TRP A 9 -19.24 -30.13 -11.93
CA TRP A 9 -17.91 -29.59 -11.71
C TRP A 9 -17.40 -29.98 -10.33
N LEU A 10 -16.11 -30.33 -10.24
CA LEU A 10 -15.40 -30.60 -8.99
C LEU A 10 -14.29 -29.57 -8.82
N HIS A 11 -14.38 -28.81 -7.74
CA HIS A 11 -13.25 -28.09 -7.17
C HIS A 11 -12.52 -29.00 -6.21
N PHE A 12 -11.19 -29.08 -6.29
CA PHE A 12 -10.37 -29.66 -5.26
C PHE A 12 -9.30 -28.66 -4.82
N LEU A 13 -9.35 -28.31 -3.54
CA LEU A 13 -8.39 -27.42 -2.88
C LEU A 13 -7.32 -28.25 -2.16
N SER A 14 -6.05 -27.93 -2.39
CA SER A 14 -4.89 -28.41 -1.64
C SER A 14 -4.04 -27.24 -1.17
N ILE A 15 -3.87 -27.09 0.14
CA ILE A 15 -3.36 -25.85 0.78
C ILE A 15 -1.85 -25.66 0.58
N HIS A 16 -1.05 -26.72 0.67
CA HIS A 16 0.42 -26.62 0.72
C HIS A 16 1.16 -27.32 -0.41
N ARG A 17 0.43 -28.05 -1.26
CA ARG A 17 1.03 -28.93 -2.27
C ARG A 17 0.25 -28.91 -3.57
N LEU A 18 0.99 -28.97 -4.67
CA LEU A 18 0.42 -29.23 -5.98
C LEU A 18 -0.17 -30.64 -6.00
N CYS A 19 -1.42 -30.75 -6.42
CA CYS A 19 -2.09 -32.01 -6.67
C CYS A 19 -2.41 -32.13 -8.15
N VAL A 20 -2.31 -33.34 -8.69
CA VAL A 20 -2.74 -33.68 -10.04
C VAL A 20 -4.19 -34.16 -9.94
N LEU A 21 -5.12 -33.41 -10.51
CA LEU A 21 -6.51 -33.79 -10.62
C LEU A 21 -6.77 -34.25 -12.07
N CYS A 22 -7.34 -35.44 -12.23
CA CYS A 22 -7.55 -36.08 -13.54
C CYS A 22 -8.98 -36.63 -13.69
N ILE A 23 -9.49 -36.62 -14.92
CA ILE A 23 -10.75 -37.31 -15.27
C ILE A 23 -10.51 -38.84 -15.33
N GLY A 24 -9.36 -39.27 -15.84
CA GLY A 24 -8.95 -40.68 -15.92
C GLY A 24 -7.92 -41.07 -14.86
N GLN A 25 -7.75 -42.38 -14.66
CA GLN A 25 -6.75 -42.91 -13.72
C GLN A 25 -5.30 -42.62 -14.16
N ILE A 26 -5.09 -42.39 -15.45
CA ILE A 26 -3.82 -41.97 -16.03
C ILE A 26 -3.94 -40.49 -16.41
N PRO A 27 -3.03 -39.61 -15.94
CA PRO A 27 -3.01 -38.21 -16.37
C PRO A 27 -2.65 -38.13 -17.86
N LEU A 28 -3.60 -37.68 -18.67
CA LEU A 28 -3.40 -37.40 -20.09
C LEU A 28 -3.54 -35.90 -20.34
N TYR A 29 -2.76 -35.36 -21.28
CA TYR A 29 -2.91 -33.98 -21.74
C TYR A 29 -4.34 -33.73 -22.23
N GLY A 30 -4.93 -32.58 -21.89
CA GLY A 30 -6.35 -32.29 -22.12
C GLY A 30 -7.29 -32.70 -20.98
N SER A 31 -6.85 -33.59 -20.07
CA SER A 31 -7.74 -34.23 -19.06
C SER A 31 -7.21 -34.20 -17.62
N SER A 32 -6.04 -33.58 -17.41
CA SER A 32 -5.39 -33.46 -16.10
C SER A 32 -4.80 -32.08 -15.89
N VAL A 33 -4.91 -31.57 -14.67
CA VAL A 33 -4.31 -30.31 -14.23
C VAL A 33 -3.52 -30.52 -12.95
N THR A 34 -2.38 -29.84 -12.84
CA THR A 34 -1.52 -29.85 -11.65
C THR A 34 -1.55 -28.47 -11.02
N ALA A 35 -2.25 -28.33 -9.89
CA ALA A 35 -2.38 -27.05 -9.18
C ALA A 35 -2.61 -27.28 -7.67
N ALA A 36 -2.42 -26.22 -6.88
CA ALA A 36 -2.83 -26.20 -5.47
C ALA A 36 -4.37 -26.04 -5.40
N ASP A 37 -4.89 -25.07 -6.15
CA ASP A 37 -6.32 -24.89 -6.40
C ASP A 37 -6.63 -25.49 -7.77
N ALA A 38 -7.15 -26.72 -7.80
CA ALA A 38 -7.44 -27.42 -9.04
C ALA A 38 -8.95 -27.59 -9.21
N GLY A 39 -9.41 -27.66 -10.43
CA GLY A 39 -10.72 -28.22 -10.69
C GLY A 39 -10.94 -28.68 -12.11
N LEU A 40 -11.95 -29.52 -12.23
CA LEU A 40 -12.29 -30.23 -13.44
C LEU A 40 -13.78 -30.13 -13.72
N LEU A 41 -14.09 -29.84 -14.98
CA LEU A 41 -15.42 -29.85 -15.51
C LEU A 41 -15.64 -31.11 -16.33
N SER A 42 -16.72 -31.83 -16.04
CA SER A 42 -17.07 -33.04 -16.78
C SER A 42 -18.48 -32.91 -17.34
N THR A 43 -18.58 -33.08 -18.64
CA THR A 43 -19.83 -33.15 -19.38
C THR A 43 -20.48 -34.52 -19.13
N LEU A 44 -21.78 -34.52 -18.82
CA LEU A 44 -22.50 -35.77 -18.59
C LEU A 44 -23.13 -36.25 -19.90
N THR A 45 -22.95 -37.53 -20.21
CA THR A 45 -23.73 -38.17 -21.26
C THR A 45 -25.20 -38.38 -20.83
N LEU A 46 -26.11 -38.55 -21.79
CA LEU A 46 -27.57 -38.60 -21.57
C LEU A 46 -28.00 -39.57 -20.46
N SER A 47 -27.40 -40.76 -20.38
CA SER A 47 -27.74 -41.81 -19.41
C SER A 47 -26.79 -41.90 -18.21
N GLN A 48 -25.77 -41.04 -18.14
CA GLN A 48 -24.74 -41.14 -17.12
C GLN A 48 -25.18 -40.55 -15.77
N THR A 49 -25.08 -41.38 -14.74
CA THR A 49 -25.46 -41.05 -13.36
C THR A 49 -24.25 -40.85 -12.45
N THR A 50 -23.10 -41.44 -12.80
CA THR A 50 -21.85 -41.41 -12.01
C THR A 50 -20.70 -40.77 -12.79
N VAL A 51 -19.90 -39.97 -12.10
CA VAL A 51 -18.62 -39.42 -12.57
C VAL A 51 -17.58 -39.74 -11.51
N SER A 52 -16.41 -40.17 -11.95
CA SER A 52 -15.24 -40.42 -11.11
C SER A 52 -14.15 -39.44 -11.48
N TRP A 53 -13.55 -38.81 -10.49
CA TRP A 53 -12.33 -38.02 -10.63
C TRP A 53 -11.23 -38.67 -9.80
N PHE A 54 -10.00 -38.56 -10.28
CA PHE A 54 -8.84 -39.15 -9.64
C PHE A 54 -7.90 -38.05 -9.18
N LEU A 55 -7.48 -38.14 -7.92
CA LEU A 55 -6.50 -37.24 -7.34
C LEU A 55 -5.19 -38.01 -7.15
N LYS A 56 -4.09 -37.44 -7.62
CA LYS A 56 -2.75 -37.98 -7.43
C LYS A 56 -1.82 -36.90 -6.91
N THR A 57 -1.09 -37.22 -5.85
CA THR A 57 0.02 -36.38 -5.37
C THR A 57 1.30 -36.75 -6.15
N PRO A 58 2.02 -35.78 -6.76
CA PRO A 58 3.24 -36.06 -7.50
C PRO A 58 4.29 -36.83 -6.69
N ASP A 59 4.41 -36.48 -5.41
CA ASP A 59 5.43 -37.02 -4.50
C ASP A 59 4.98 -38.27 -3.72
N GLY A 60 3.75 -38.76 -3.95
CA GLY A 60 3.18 -39.90 -3.22
C GLY A 60 2.90 -39.66 -1.73
N SER A 61 2.97 -38.41 -1.26
CA SER A 61 2.67 -38.01 0.12
C SER A 61 1.16 -37.86 0.37
N SER A 62 0.72 -37.87 1.64
CA SER A 62 -0.67 -37.56 1.97
C SER A 62 -0.97 -36.08 1.72
N ALA A 63 -2.05 -35.80 0.99
CA ALA A 63 -2.61 -34.46 0.82
C ALA A 63 -3.94 -34.36 1.58
N ALA A 64 -4.11 -33.29 2.35
CA ALA A 64 -5.38 -32.88 2.92
C ALA A 64 -5.99 -31.80 2.03
N GLY A 65 -7.28 -31.90 1.75
CA GLY A 65 -7.96 -30.99 0.85
C GLY A 65 -9.47 -31.05 0.97
N VAL A 66 -10.14 -30.07 0.38
CA VAL A 66 -11.59 -29.97 0.36
C VAL A 66 -12.09 -30.05 -1.07
N GLY A 67 -13.07 -30.92 -1.30
CA GLY A 67 -13.74 -31.09 -2.58
C GLY A 67 -15.10 -30.40 -2.56
N VAL A 68 -15.31 -29.42 -3.44
CA VAL A 68 -16.63 -28.78 -3.61
C VAL A 68 -17.21 -29.22 -4.96
N ILE A 69 -18.43 -29.75 -4.95
CA ILE A 69 -19.12 -30.20 -6.15
C ILE A 69 -20.28 -29.26 -6.44
N LEU A 70 -20.25 -28.63 -7.62
CA LEU A 70 -21.31 -27.72 -8.07
C LEU A 70 -22.02 -28.30 -9.30
N PRO A 71 -23.35 -28.43 -9.27
CA PRO A 71 -24.12 -28.84 -10.43
C PRO A 71 -24.48 -27.65 -11.31
N TYR A 72 -24.37 -27.82 -12.64
CA TYR A 72 -24.77 -26.81 -13.63
C TYR A 72 -25.85 -27.33 -14.57
N THR A 73 -26.80 -26.49 -14.92
CA THR A 73 -27.87 -26.76 -15.88
C THR A 73 -27.37 -26.58 -17.32
N SER A 74 -28.16 -27.03 -18.30
CA SER A 74 -27.82 -26.85 -19.73
C SER A 74 -27.93 -25.40 -20.20
N ALA A 75 -28.57 -24.53 -19.41
CA ALA A 75 -28.70 -23.10 -19.70
C ALA A 75 -27.57 -22.27 -19.08
N ASP A 76 -26.78 -22.86 -18.16
CA ASP A 76 -25.67 -22.15 -17.53
C ASP A 76 -24.49 -22.07 -18.49
N PRO A 77 -23.81 -20.91 -18.57
CA PRO A 77 -22.58 -20.79 -19.35
C PRO A 77 -21.53 -21.78 -18.85
N VAL A 78 -20.64 -22.21 -19.74
CA VAL A 78 -19.60 -23.22 -19.45
C VAL A 78 -18.25 -22.52 -19.33
N PRO A 79 -17.72 -22.32 -18.10
CA PRO A 79 -16.44 -21.65 -17.89
C PRO A 79 -15.29 -22.38 -18.58
N GLY A 80 -14.45 -21.63 -19.29
CA GLY A 80 -13.24 -22.17 -19.93
C GLY A 80 -13.45 -23.11 -21.10
N ALA A 81 -14.68 -23.25 -21.62
CA ALA A 81 -14.99 -24.15 -22.72
C ALA A 81 -14.45 -23.69 -24.09
N CYS A 82 -13.97 -22.45 -24.19
CA CYS A 82 -13.27 -21.94 -25.38
C CYS A 82 -11.78 -21.74 -25.08
N ASN A 83 -11.14 -22.74 -24.48
CA ASN A 83 -9.72 -22.70 -24.16
C ASN A 83 -8.85 -23.03 -25.40
N GLN A 84 -7.80 -22.24 -25.61
CA GLN A 84 -6.76 -22.47 -26.62
C GLN A 84 -5.33 -22.41 -26.05
N GLU A 85 -5.18 -22.00 -24.78
CA GLU A 85 -3.88 -21.65 -24.18
C GLU A 85 -3.47 -22.62 -23.06
N PHE A 86 -4.44 -23.17 -22.34
CA PHE A 86 -4.19 -23.99 -21.15
C PHE A 86 -4.28 -25.49 -21.40
N PRO A 87 -3.79 -26.35 -20.48
CA PRO A 87 -3.64 -27.78 -20.72
C PRO A 87 -4.93 -28.59 -20.77
N LEU A 88 -6.05 -28.08 -20.23
CA LEU A 88 -7.34 -28.79 -20.25
C LEU A 88 -8.16 -28.42 -21.49
N GLU A 89 -8.93 -29.35 -22.04
CA GLU A 89 -9.83 -29.03 -23.17
C GLU A 89 -10.91 -28.01 -22.76
N ILE A 90 -11.52 -28.22 -21.60
CA ILE A 90 -12.37 -27.24 -20.92
C ILE A 90 -11.64 -26.84 -19.65
N ASP A 91 -11.14 -25.61 -19.59
CA ASP A 91 -10.31 -25.12 -18.49
C ASP A 91 -10.99 -24.06 -17.63
N PRO A 92 -11.78 -24.47 -16.62
CA PRO A 92 -12.44 -23.51 -15.73
C PRO A 92 -11.47 -22.84 -14.75
N ASN A 93 -10.18 -23.21 -14.70
CA ASN A 93 -9.24 -22.73 -13.70
C ASN A 93 -8.84 -21.26 -13.94
N ILE A 94 -8.63 -20.54 -12.84
CA ILE A 94 -7.98 -19.23 -12.86
C ILE A 94 -6.51 -19.43 -12.54
N TYR A 95 -5.65 -19.03 -13.46
CA TYR A 95 -4.21 -19.07 -13.29
C TYR A 95 -3.73 -17.82 -12.60
N LEU A 96 -3.05 -17.99 -11.47
CA LEU A 96 -2.55 -16.90 -10.65
C LEU A 96 -1.02 -16.87 -10.68
N GLN A 97 -0.47 -15.67 -10.93
CA GLN A 97 0.95 -15.39 -10.80
C GLN A 97 1.10 -14.13 -9.96
N TYR A 98 2.08 -14.10 -9.05
CA TYR A 98 2.33 -12.91 -8.24
C TYR A 98 3.81 -12.60 -8.16
N ASN A 99 4.10 -11.32 -7.98
CA ASN A 99 5.40 -10.81 -7.58
C ASN A 99 5.20 -9.79 -6.44
N LEU A 100 6.30 -9.13 -6.03
CA LEU A 100 6.28 -8.14 -4.93
C LEU A 100 5.38 -6.92 -5.21
N PHE A 101 5.08 -6.63 -6.47
CA PHE A 101 4.35 -5.44 -6.92
C PHE A 101 2.91 -5.77 -7.31
N GLU A 102 2.72 -6.78 -8.16
CA GLU A 102 1.43 -7.13 -8.74
C GLU A 102 1.13 -8.63 -8.70
N THR A 103 -0.17 -8.94 -8.61
CA THR A 103 -0.76 -10.26 -8.74
C THR A 103 -1.59 -10.28 -10.01
N THR A 104 -1.20 -11.10 -10.97
CA THR A 104 -1.89 -11.25 -12.24
C THR A 104 -2.71 -12.53 -12.23
N ILE A 105 -3.96 -12.42 -12.68
CA ILE A 105 -4.83 -13.57 -12.95
C ILE A 105 -5.11 -13.68 -14.44
N THR A 106 -5.22 -14.91 -14.92
CA THR A 106 -5.56 -15.22 -16.31
C THR A 106 -6.54 -16.40 -16.34
N PHE A 107 -7.52 -16.37 -17.23
CA PHE A 107 -8.50 -17.46 -17.36
C PHE A 107 -8.92 -17.66 -18.82
N ALA A 108 -9.40 -18.85 -19.16
CA ALA A 108 -9.89 -19.16 -20.50
C ALA A 108 -11.30 -18.59 -20.72
N PRO A 109 -11.65 -18.15 -21.95
CA PRO A 109 -13.01 -17.73 -22.28
C PRO A 109 -14.06 -18.85 -22.10
N ALA A 110 -15.27 -18.48 -21.69
CA ALA A 110 -16.40 -19.37 -21.55
C ALA A 110 -17.14 -19.58 -22.87
N ASN A 111 -17.99 -20.60 -22.91
CA ASN A 111 -18.95 -20.82 -23.98
C ASN A 111 -20.40 -20.79 -23.43
N ILE A 112 -21.38 -20.67 -24.30
CA ILE A 112 -22.79 -20.79 -23.92
C ILE A 112 -23.11 -22.23 -23.48
N GLY A 113 -24.12 -22.36 -22.63
CA GLY A 113 -24.61 -23.66 -22.16
C GLY A 113 -25.18 -24.52 -23.30
N TYR A 114 -25.05 -25.84 -23.16
CA TYR A 114 -25.61 -26.82 -24.09
C TYR A 114 -26.15 -28.05 -23.36
N GLY A 115 -27.04 -28.79 -24.02
CA GLY A 115 -27.70 -29.98 -23.47
C GLY A 115 -26.77 -31.19 -23.33
N ARG A 116 -27.21 -32.19 -22.55
CA ARG A 116 -26.44 -33.44 -22.41
C ARG A 116 -26.39 -34.18 -23.74
N GLY A 117 -25.19 -34.60 -24.15
CA GLY A 117 -24.97 -35.32 -25.39
C GLY A 117 -25.06 -34.47 -26.66
N GLU A 118 -25.27 -33.16 -26.53
CA GLU A 118 -25.17 -32.21 -27.64
C GLU A 118 -23.71 -31.82 -27.87
N SER A 119 -23.36 -31.49 -29.11
CA SER A 119 -22.05 -30.94 -29.44
C SER A 119 -21.93 -29.52 -28.90
N PRO A 120 -20.79 -29.15 -28.29
CA PRO A 120 -20.58 -27.79 -27.83
C PRO A 120 -20.66 -26.80 -29.02
N PRO A 121 -21.27 -25.61 -28.82
CA PRO A 121 -21.29 -24.58 -29.85
C PRO A 121 -19.87 -24.17 -30.24
N ALA A 122 -19.65 -23.86 -31.52
CA ALA A 122 -18.32 -23.49 -31.99
C ALA A 122 -17.87 -22.15 -31.40
N CYS A 123 -16.62 -22.10 -30.93
CA CYS A 123 -16.00 -20.86 -30.45
C CYS A 123 -15.58 -20.00 -31.63
N ASP A 124 -15.83 -18.69 -31.56
CA ASP A 124 -15.28 -17.67 -32.48
C ASP A 124 -15.59 -17.82 -33.96
N VAL A 125 -16.72 -18.43 -34.29
CA VAL A 125 -17.25 -18.50 -35.66
C VAL A 125 -17.98 -17.21 -36.04
N ASP A 126 -18.72 -16.61 -35.09
CA ASP A 126 -19.44 -15.35 -35.27
C ASP A 126 -19.50 -14.56 -33.95
N THR A 127 -19.70 -13.24 -34.05
CA THR A 127 -19.82 -12.30 -32.93
C THR A 127 -21.28 -11.98 -32.55
N ASP A 128 -22.21 -12.70 -33.15
CA ASP A 128 -23.65 -12.55 -32.95
C ASP A 128 -24.11 -12.77 -31.49
N SER A 129 -25.30 -12.26 -31.17
CA SER A 129 -25.98 -12.51 -29.89
C SER A 129 -26.35 -13.99 -29.63
N SER A 130 -26.17 -14.86 -30.61
CA SER A 130 -26.36 -16.31 -30.50
C SER A 130 -25.10 -17.05 -30.05
N THR A 131 -23.95 -16.37 -29.99
CA THR A 131 -22.65 -17.00 -29.68
C THR A 131 -22.14 -16.57 -28.29
N ARG A 132 -20.96 -17.09 -27.92
CA ARG A 132 -20.29 -16.76 -26.66
C ARG A 132 -20.05 -15.25 -26.46
N TRP A 133 -20.04 -14.46 -27.55
CA TRP A 133 -19.70 -13.04 -27.49
C TRP A 133 -20.69 -12.20 -26.68
N ARG A 134 -21.91 -12.72 -26.45
CA ARG A 134 -22.90 -12.10 -25.55
C ARG A 134 -22.57 -12.24 -24.06
N LEU A 135 -21.68 -13.15 -23.69
CA LEU A 135 -21.36 -13.44 -22.29
C LEU A 135 -20.60 -12.27 -21.66
N VAL A 136 -20.95 -11.98 -20.41
CA VAL A 136 -20.33 -10.95 -19.59
C VAL A 136 -19.59 -11.63 -18.45
N TYR A 137 -18.34 -11.25 -18.23
CA TYR A 137 -17.52 -11.76 -17.13
C TYR A 137 -17.47 -10.71 -16.03
N GLU A 138 -17.80 -11.11 -14.82
CA GLU A 138 -17.74 -10.27 -13.65
C GLU A 138 -16.62 -10.78 -12.75
N LEU A 139 -15.64 -9.91 -12.49
CA LEU A 139 -14.49 -10.25 -11.66
C LEU A 139 -14.74 -9.81 -10.23
N TYR A 140 -14.63 -10.75 -9.30
CA TYR A 140 -14.85 -10.54 -7.88
C TYR A 140 -13.57 -10.80 -7.09
N GLN A 141 -13.41 -10.02 -6.02
CA GLN A 141 -12.33 -10.17 -5.05
C GLN A 141 -12.94 -10.30 -3.66
N TYR A 142 -12.50 -11.30 -2.90
CA TYR A 142 -12.91 -11.52 -1.52
C TYR A 142 -11.67 -11.54 -0.62
N PHE A 143 -11.59 -10.58 0.30
CA PHE A 143 -10.48 -10.46 1.23
C PHE A 143 -10.70 -11.33 2.47
N LEU A 144 -9.68 -12.08 2.86
CA LEU A 144 -9.65 -12.81 4.12
C LEU A 144 -9.38 -11.86 5.30
N PRO A 145 -9.68 -12.25 6.55
CA PRO A 145 -9.35 -11.42 7.72
C PRO A 145 -7.86 -11.06 7.77
N GLU A 146 -7.55 -9.80 8.08
CA GLU A 146 -6.18 -9.27 8.15
C GLU A 146 -5.35 -10.03 9.19
N GLY A 147 -4.16 -10.49 8.79
CA GLY A 147 -3.23 -11.21 9.67
C GLY A 147 -3.63 -12.66 10.00
N ASP A 148 -4.75 -13.16 9.46
CA ASP A 148 -5.15 -14.55 9.61
C ASP A 148 -4.55 -15.41 8.49
N LEU A 149 -3.64 -16.31 8.87
CA LEU A 149 -2.99 -17.27 7.98
C LEU A 149 -3.51 -18.70 8.22
N SER A 150 -4.63 -18.87 8.93
CA SER A 150 -5.14 -20.17 9.32
C SER A 150 -5.83 -20.91 8.16
N GLU A 151 -5.59 -22.21 8.07
CA GLU A 151 -6.20 -23.07 7.06
C GLU A 151 -7.73 -23.13 7.16
N GLN A 152 -8.27 -23.08 8.37
CA GLN A 152 -9.71 -23.15 8.62
C GLN A 152 -10.45 -21.92 8.07
N SER A 153 -9.86 -20.74 8.26
CA SER A 153 -10.39 -19.48 7.74
C SER A 153 -10.36 -19.46 6.21
N LEU A 154 -9.27 -19.95 5.62
CA LEU A 154 -9.14 -20.12 4.18
C LEU A 154 -10.18 -21.08 3.60
N ILE A 155 -10.29 -22.30 4.14
CA ILE A 155 -11.24 -23.32 3.67
C ILE A 155 -12.68 -22.79 3.72
N SER A 156 -13.09 -22.25 4.87
CA SER A 156 -14.47 -21.77 5.05
C SER A 156 -14.80 -20.58 4.14
N SER A 157 -13.82 -19.72 3.88
CA SER A 157 -13.96 -18.60 2.95
C SER A 157 -14.01 -19.03 1.50
N LEU A 158 -13.24 -20.05 1.12
CA LEU A 158 -13.23 -20.58 -0.23
C LEU A 158 -14.50 -21.38 -0.54
N GLU A 159 -15.06 -22.09 0.44
CA GLU A 159 -16.39 -22.71 0.33
C GLU A 159 -17.48 -21.64 0.06
N ARG A 160 -17.39 -20.48 0.73
CA ARG A 160 -18.28 -19.35 0.44
C ARG A 160 -18.04 -18.78 -0.95
N ALA A 161 -16.79 -18.60 -1.36
CA ALA A 161 -16.42 -18.03 -2.66
C ALA A 161 -16.76 -18.95 -3.86
N ALA A 162 -16.89 -20.26 -3.63
CA ALA A 162 -17.24 -21.22 -4.68
C ALA A 162 -18.69 -21.07 -5.19
N ASN A 163 -19.61 -20.60 -4.36
CA ASN A 163 -21.01 -20.38 -4.77
C ASN A 163 -21.19 -18.95 -5.30
N VAL A 164 -21.76 -18.83 -6.50
CA VAL A 164 -22.07 -17.55 -7.16
C VAL A 164 -22.81 -16.59 -6.24
N GLN A 165 -23.87 -17.04 -5.56
CA GLN A 165 -24.69 -16.16 -4.72
C GLN A 165 -23.90 -15.63 -3.52
N ASN A 166 -23.18 -16.52 -2.83
CA ASN A 166 -22.35 -16.15 -1.70
C ASN A 166 -21.20 -15.20 -2.11
N MET A 167 -20.61 -15.39 -3.29
CA MET A 167 -19.57 -14.50 -3.81
C MET A 167 -20.14 -13.13 -4.19
N GLN A 168 -21.37 -13.06 -4.70
CA GLN A 168 -22.05 -11.80 -4.98
C GLN A 168 -22.42 -11.05 -3.70
N ASP A 169 -22.82 -11.77 -2.65
CA ASP A 169 -23.24 -11.18 -1.38
C ASP A 169 -22.06 -10.73 -0.51
N ASN A 170 -20.93 -11.44 -0.56
CA ASN A 170 -19.77 -11.19 0.31
C ASN A 170 -18.54 -10.62 -0.41
N GLY A 171 -18.41 -10.86 -1.72
CA GLY A 171 -17.29 -10.41 -2.54
C GLY A 171 -17.49 -9.00 -3.10
N ARG A 172 -16.39 -8.29 -3.35
CA ARG A 172 -16.41 -7.01 -4.05
C ARG A 172 -16.28 -7.26 -5.54
N LYS A 173 -17.29 -6.83 -6.31
CA LYS A 173 -17.20 -6.74 -7.77
C LYS A 173 -16.20 -5.65 -8.16
N VAL A 174 -15.15 -6.03 -8.88
CA VAL A 174 -14.07 -5.11 -9.32
C VAL A 174 -14.40 -4.53 -10.68
N VAL A 175 -14.69 -5.40 -11.66
CA VAL A 175 -14.92 -4.99 -13.05
C VAL A 175 -15.87 -5.96 -13.75
N SER A 176 -16.60 -5.43 -14.74
CA SER A 176 -17.37 -6.22 -15.71
C SER A 176 -16.72 -6.15 -17.08
N LEU A 177 -16.64 -7.28 -17.74
CA LEU A 177 -15.91 -7.48 -18.99
C LEU A 177 -16.84 -8.05 -20.04
N SER A 178 -16.66 -7.59 -21.26
CA SER A 178 -17.22 -8.21 -22.45
C SER A 178 -16.30 -9.33 -22.94
N SER A 179 -16.81 -10.14 -23.86
CA SER A 179 -15.98 -11.15 -24.54
C SER A 179 -14.89 -10.56 -25.44
N HIS A 180 -14.90 -9.24 -25.71
CA HIS A 180 -13.85 -8.53 -26.45
C HIS A 180 -12.68 -8.11 -25.58
N ASP A 181 -12.87 -8.08 -24.26
CA ASP A 181 -11.82 -7.69 -23.33
C ASP A 181 -10.84 -8.84 -23.11
N ARG A 182 -9.59 -8.50 -22.77
CA ARG A 182 -8.58 -9.51 -22.43
C ARG A 182 -8.95 -10.20 -21.12
N THR A 183 -8.75 -11.51 -21.04
CA THR A 183 -8.99 -12.32 -19.83
C THR A 183 -7.80 -12.33 -18.86
N GLN A 184 -6.99 -11.27 -18.88
CA GLN A 184 -5.82 -11.10 -18.02
C GLN A 184 -5.93 -9.80 -17.22
N PHE A 185 -5.81 -9.87 -15.89
CA PHE A 185 -5.94 -8.74 -14.99
C PHE A 185 -4.82 -8.71 -13.96
N SER A 186 -4.31 -7.51 -13.69
CA SER A 186 -3.33 -7.28 -12.62
C SER A 186 -4.01 -6.59 -11.43
N PHE A 187 -3.59 -6.96 -10.24
CA PHE A 187 -3.98 -6.40 -8.96
C PHE A 187 -2.73 -6.00 -8.17
N SER A 188 -2.83 -5.02 -7.28
CA SER A 188 -1.74 -4.72 -6.34
C SER A 188 -1.49 -5.93 -5.44
N SER A 189 -0.24 -6.41 -5.38
CA SER A 189 0.13 -7.49 -4.46
C SER A 189 0.11 -6.98 -3.03
N LEU A 190 -0.55 -7.70 -2.13
CA LEU A 190 -0.60 -7.41 -0.71
C LEU A 190 0.05 -8.58 0.04
N PRO A 191 1.39 -8.60 0.17
CA PRO A 191 2.07 -9.67 0.86
C PRO A 191 1.48 -9.88 2.28
N GLY A 192 1.20 -11.14 2.64
CA GLY A 192 0.65 -11.54 3.94
C GLY A 192 -0.86 -11.33 4.10
N GLN A 193 -1.52 -10.66 3.16
CA GLN A 193 -2.96 -10.49 3.13
C GLN A 193 -3.60 -11.54 2.23
N GLY A 194 -4.51 -12.34 2.79
CA GLY A 194 -5.22 -13.35 2.03
C GLY A 194 -6.29 -12.74 1.10
N VAL A 195 -6.30 -13.18 -0.15
CA VAL A 195 -7.25 -12.75 -1.17
C VAL A 195 -7.72 -13.95 -1.98
N ILE A 196 -9.03 -14.04 -2.22
CA ILE A 196 -9.64 -15.00 -3.15
C ILE A 196 -10.16 -14.24 -4.37
N PHE A 197 -9.74 -14.66 -5.55
CA PHE A 197 -10.24 -14.18 -6.83
C PHE A 197 -11.24 -15.17 -7.40
N SER A 198 -12.37 -14.66 -7.88
CA SER A 198 -13.38 -15.46 -8.59
C SER A 198 -13.88 -14.71 -9.81
N VAL A 199 -14.14 -15.44 -10.88
CA VAL A 199 -14.74 -14.90 -12.10
C VAL A 199 -16.11 -15.55 -12.26
N ILE A 200 -17.14 -14.73 -12.41
CA ILE A 200 -18.50 -15.20 -12.64
C ILE A 200 -18.88 -14.81 -14.06
N VAL A 201 -19.16 -15.80 -14.90
CA VAL A 201 -19.67 -15.57 -16.25
C VAL A 201 -21.20 -15.57 -16.21
N ARG A 202 -21.81 -14.56 -16.83
CA ARG A 202 -23.25 -14.36 -16.88
C ARG A 202 -23.73 -14.34 -18.33
N ASP A 203 -24.82 -15.06 -18.58
CA ASP A 203 -25.58 -14.97 -19.81
C ASP A 203 -26.71 -13.94 -19.63
N PRO A 204 -26.66 -12.77 -20.29
CA PRO A 204 -27.69 -11.75 -20.15
C PRO A 204 -29.02 -12.14 -20.80
N VAL A 205 -29.04 -13.10 -21.73
CA VAL A 205 -30.25 -13.54 -22.45
C VAL A 205 -31.04 -14.54 -21.62
N LEU A 206 -30.34 -15.53 -21.05
CA LEU A 206 -30.94 -16.58 -20.23
C LEU A 206 -30.98 -16.22 -18.73
N ASN A 207 -30.32 -15.12 -18.35
CA ASN A 207 -30.15 -14.68 -16.97
C ASN A 207 -29.59 -15.76 -16.03
N THR A 208 -28.70 -16.59 -16.57
CA THR A 208 -27.98 -17.66 -15.88
C THR A 208 -26.53 -17.27 -15.65
N SER A 209 -25.87 -17.91 -14.69
CA SER A 209 -24.49 -17.59 -14.34
C SER A 209 -23.74 -18.81 -13.85
N ALA A 210 -22.45 -18.88 -14.18
CA ALA A 210 -21.56 -19.91 -13.69
C ALA A 210 -20.28 -19.30 -13.12
N SER A 211 -19.72 -19.93 -12.10
CA SER A 211 -18.46 -19.51 -11.49
C SER A 211 -17.31 -20.28 -12.11
N TYR A 212 -16.24 -19.57 -12.42
CA TYR A 212 -14.90 -20.14 -12.54
C TYR A 212 -14.43 -20.63 -11.18
N ILE A 213 -13.34 -21.39 -11.22
CA ILE A 213 -12.70 -21.93 -10.03
C ILE A 213 -12.08 -20.78 -9.23
N PRO A 214 -12.52 -20.52 -8.00
CA PRO A 214 -11.89 -19.50 -7.19
C PRO A 214 -10.44 -19.90 -6.90
N VAL A 215 -9.54 -18.93 -6.96
CA VAL A 215 -8.11 -19.11 -6.64
C VAL A 215 -7.72 -18.18 -5.52
N HIS A 216 -6.86 -18.63 -4.62
CA HIS A 216 -6.40 -17.82 -3.49
C HIS A 216 -4.91 -17.49 -3.56
N THR A 217 -4.52 -16.41 -2.90
CA THR A 217 -3.12 -16.07 -2.67
C THR A 217 -2.96 -15.19 -1.43
N TYR A 218 -1.78 -15.28 -0.82
CA TYR A 218 -1.30 -14.32 0.19
C TYR A 218 -0.16 -13.43 -0.35
N ALA A 219 0.12 -13.52 -1.66
CA ALA A 219 1.28 -12.88 -2.32
C ALA A 219 2.63 -13.16 -1.63
N CYS A 220 2.73 -14.31 -0.94
CA CYS A 220 3.90 -14.82 -0.25
C CYS A 220 3.85 -16.35 -0.21
N SER A 221 4.98 -16.98 0.12
CA SER A 221 5.09 -18.43 0.22
C SER A 221 5.02 -18.88 1.68
N PHE A 222 4.24 -19.92 1.96
CA PHE A 222 4.24 -20.60 3.27
C PHE A 222 5.42 -21.55 3.46
N ASN A 223 6.05 -21.99 2.35
CA ASN A 223 7.16 -22.96 2.37
C ASN A 223 8.54 -22.30 2.41
N SER A 224 8.62 -20.98 2.22
CA SER A 224 9.90 -20.25 2.26
C SER A 224 10.33 -20.02 3.71
N THR A 225 11.56 -20.39 4.05
CA THR A 225 12.16 -20.20 5.38
C THR A 225 12.83 -18.84 5.56
N LEU A 226 13.06 -18.07 4.48
CA LEU A 226 13.78 -16.79 4.50
C LEU A 226 12.89 -15.57 4.27
N ASP A 227 11.80 -15.72 3.49
CA ASP A 227 10.78 -14.68 3.23
C ASP A 227 9.40 -15.37 3.20
N GLY A 228 9.04 -16.03 4.31
CA GLY A 228 7.76 -16.70 4.48
C GLY A 228 6.63 -15.74 4.85
N CYS A 229 5.37 -16.16 4.66
CA CYS A 229 4.20 -15.35 5.04
C CYS A 229 4.18 -14.94 6.54
N SER A 230 4.82 -15.73 7.41
CA SER A 230 4.97 -15.47 8.85
C SER A 230 6.02 -14.41 9.19
N ASP A 231 7.01 -14.19 8.31
CA ASP A 231 8.19 -13.36 8.58
C ASP A 231 8.20 -12.06 7.78
N LEU A 232 7.04 -11.66 7.28
CA LEU A 232 6.85 -10.57 6.33
C LEU A 232 7.36 -9.19 6.78
N GLY A 233 7.61 -9.03 8.09
CA GLY A 233 8.23 -7.85 8.66
C GLY A 233 9.67 -8.10 9.09
N ARG A 234 10.64 -7.74 8.24
CA ARG A 234 12.06 -7.73 8.57
C ARG A 234 12.30 -6.87 9.81
N VAL A 235 13.20 -7.33 10.69
CA VAL A 235 13.55 -6.63 11.94
C VAL A 235 14.06 -5.21 11.64
N SER A 236 14.82 -5.04 10.55
CA SER A 236 15.32 -3.74 10.09
C SER A 236 14.19 -2.75 9.79
N SER A 237 13.14 -3.17 9.07
CA SER A 237 11.96 -2.35 8.79
C SER A 237 11.20 -1.98 10.06
N LYS A 238 11.03 -2.93 10.98
CA LYS A 238 10.38 -2.69 12.29
C LYS A 238 11.13 -1.62 13.09
N VAL A 239 12.45 -1.77 13.22
CA VAL A 239 13.30 -0.78 13.90
C VAL A 239 13.26 0.57 13.20
N PHE A 240 13.30 0.60 11.87
CA PHE A 240 13.24 1.86 11.13
C PHE A 240 11.90 2.60 11.34
N PHE A 241 10.77 1.92 11.12
CA PHE A 241 9.46 2.54 11.25
C PHE A 241 9.11 2.91 12.70
N THR A 242 9.60 2.18 13.70
CA THR A 242 9.41 2.56 15.12
C THR A 242 10.13 3.85 15.49
N VAL A 243 11.40 3.99 15.09
CA VAL A 243 12.16 5.23 15.30
C VAL A 243 11.47 6.40 14.59
N MET A 244 11.02 6.19 13.36
CA MET A 244 10.26 7.19 12.61
C MET A 244 8.90 7.51 13.24
N GLY A 245 8.19 6.54 13.81
CA GLY A 245 6.94 6.74 14.52
C GLY A 245 7.11 7.55 15.80
N LEU A 246 8.17 7.28 16.58
CA LEU A 246 8.50 8.07 17.77
C LEU A 246 8.87 9.51 17.41
N ALA A 247 9.68 9.69 16.36
CA ALA A 247 10.01 11.02 15.84
C ALA A 247 8.75 11.73 15.31
N GLY A 248 7.88 11.01 14.61
CA GLY A 248 6.60 11.50 14.09
C GLY A 248 5.64 11.95 15.18
N LEU A 249 5.52 11.17 16.27
CA LEU A 249 4.73 11.52 17.45
C LEU A 249 5.25 12.80 18.11
N PHE A 250 6.57 12.92 18.24
CA PHE A 250 7.20 14.15 18.77
C PHE A 250 6.89 15.36 17.88
N VAL A 251 7.04 15.22 16.56
CA VAL A 251 6.73 16.28 15.58
C VAL A 251 5.24 16.63 15.59
N CYS A 252 4.36 15.64 15.77
CA CYS A 252 2.91 15.80 15.80
C CYS A 252 2.43 16.73 16.93
N PHE A 253 3.06 16.70 18.10
CA PHE A 253 2.63 17.52 19.26
C PHE A 253 3.52 18.74 19.53
N VAL A 254 4.80 18.68 19.15
CA VAL A 254 5.80 19.69 19.56
C VAL A 254 6.70 20.14 18.41
N GLY A 255 6.41 19.72 17.17
CA GLY A 255 7.21 20.01 15.97
C GLY A 255 7.45 21.50 15.76
N HIS A 256 6.38 22.29 15.69
CA HIS A 256 6.52 23.73 15.42
C HIS A 256 7.31 24.48 16.51
N ARG A 257 7.19 24.07 17.78
CA ARG A 257 7.97 24.63 18.89
C ARG A 257 9.47 24.35 18.71
N PHE A 258 9.80 23.13 18.32
CA PHE A 258 11.16 22.70 18.04
C PHE A 258 11.43 22.67 16.53
N PHE A 259 11.28 23.83 15.89
CA PHE A 259 11.38 23.98 14.44
C PHE A 259 12.65 23.36 13.83
N LYS A 260 13.79 23.36 14.54
CA LYS A 260 15.02 22.69 14.07
C LYS A 260 14.85 21.17 13.93
N CYS A 261 14.20 20.54 14.90
CA CYS A 261 13.93 19.09 14.87
C CYS A 261 12.90 18.76 13.79
N GLU A 262 11.88 19.60 13.66
CA GLU A 262 10.90 19.47 12.57
C GLU A 262 11.56 19.52 11.19
N LEU A 263 12.37 20.55 10.92
CA LEU A 263 13.09 20.68 9.66
C LEU A 263 14.00 19.48 9.38
N PHE A 264 14.66 18.96 10.42
CA PHE A 264 15.47 17.75 10.29
C PHE A 264 14.62 16.55 9.90
N CYS A 265 13.49 16.30 10.58
CA CYS A 265 12.60 15.18 10.30
C CYS A 265 11.95 15.29 8.90
N MET A 266 11.47 16.46 8.51
CA MET A 266 10.86 16.68 7.20
C MET A 266 11.88 16.56 6.08
N GLY A 267 13.07 17.14 6.25
CA GLY A 267 14.19 16.98 5.30
C GLY A 267 14.68 15.54 5.21
N PHE A 268 14.69 14.81 6.33
CA PHE A 268 14.97 13.38 6.36
C PHE A 268 13.96 12.59 5.54
N CYS A 269 12.66 12.76 5.78
CA CYS A 269 11.61 12.06 5.03
C CYS A 269 11.69 12.36 3.52
N PHE A 270 11.83 13.62 3.14
CA PHE A 270 11.90 14.04 1.74
C PHE A 270 13.08 13.41 1.00
N MET A 271 14.28 13.53 1.57
CA MET A 271 15.48 12.99 0.92
C MET A 271 15.55 11.46 1.00
N ALA A 272 15.10 10.85 2.10
CA ALA A 272 15.03 9.40 2.23
C ALA A 272 14.09 8.79 1.19
N PHE A 273 12.92 9.39 0.94
CA PHE A 273 11.98 8.92 -0.08
C PHE A 273 12.59 8.97 -1.49
N ILE A 274 13.15 10.12 -1.89
CA ILE A 274 13.78 10.29 -3.21
C ILE A 274 14.92 9.30 -3.41
N PHE A 275 15.83 9.19 -2.42
CA PHE A 275 16.96 8.28 -2.52
C PHE A 275 16.55 6.81 -2.41
N PHE A 276 15.47 6.49 -1.70
CA PHE A 276 14.94 5.12 -1.70
C PHE A 276 14.49 4.71 -3.09
N VAL A 277 13.76 5.59 -3.80
CA VAL A 277 13.38 5.36 -5.19
C VAL A 277 14.62 5.23 -6.07
N LEU A 278 15.55 6.19 -6.03
CA LEU A 278 16.75 6.18 -6.88
C LEU A 278 17.63 4.95 -6.64
N ILE A 279 17.90 4.59 -5.38
CA ILE A 279 18.75 3.43 -5.06
C ILE A 279 18.05 2.15 -5.51
N THR A 280 16.73 2.03 -5.29
CA THR A 280 15.98 0.84 -5.72
C THR A 280 15.95 0.67 -7.23
N THR A 281 15.85 1.74 -8.00
CA THR A 281 15.80 1.67 -9.47
C THR A 281 17.16 1.51 -10.12
N THR A 282 18.22 2.03 -9.52
CA THR A 282 19.57 2.03 -10.11
C THR A 282 20.48 0.91 -9.61
N THR A 283 20.17 0.31 -8.45
CA THR A 283 21.06 -0.68 -7.82
C THR A 283 20.31 -1.95 -7.42
N THR A 284 20.98 -3.10 -7.54
CA THR A 284 20.49 -4.41 -7.10
C THR A 284 21.01 -4.76 -5.70
N LEU A 285 21.00 -3.78 -4.78
CA LEU A 285 21.47 -3.98 -3.42
C LEU A 285 20.44 -4.76 -2.59
N GLU A 286 20.94 -5.51 -1.61
CA GLU A 286 20.09 -6.15 -0.60
C GLU A 286 19.27 -5.11 0.17
N TYR A 287 18.07 -5.51 0.60
CA TYR A 287 17.09 -4.62 1.23
C TYR A 287 17.67 -3.87 2.45
N ASP A 288 18.43 -4.56 3.32
CA ASP A 288 18.95 -3.97 4.55
C ASP A 288 20.02 -2.91 4.27
N ILE A 289 20.89 -3.16 3.29
CA ILE A 289 21.90 -2.20 2.83
C ILE A 289 21.21 -0.99 2.20
N ARG A 290 20.18 -1.24 1.38
CA ARG A 290 19.39 -0.18 0.76
C ARG A 290 18.71 0.70 1.82
N LEU A 291 18.06 0.10 2.81
CA LEU A 291 17.43 0.83 3.90
C LEU A 291 18.46 1.67 4.69
N ALA A 292 19.63 1.11 4.99
CA ALA A 292 20.70 1.83 5.67
C ALA A 292 21.21 3.04 4.87
N LEU A 293 21.45 2.88 3.56
CA LEU A 293 21.87 3.98 2.68
C LEU A 293 20.79 5.07 2.59
N THR A 294 19.52 4.69 2.50
CA THR A 294 18.41 5.66 2.45
C THR A 294 18.28 6.45 3.75
N ALA A 295 18.47 5.81 4.90
CA ALA A 295 18.53 6.50 6.18
C ALA A 295 19.71 7.47 6.24
N LEU A 296 20.87 7.08 5.73
CA LEU A 296 22.07 7.93 5.70
C LEU A 296 21.86 9.17 4.81
N MET A 297 21.29 8.99 3.62
CA MET A 297 20.92 10.11 2.74
C MET A 297 19.80 10.98 3.33
N GLY A 298 18.87 10.38 4.08
CA GLY A 298 17.88 11.10 4.87
C GLY A 298 18.55 12.02 5.91
N VAL A 299 19.52 11.52 6.67
CA VAL A 299 20.26 12.34 7.65
C VAL A 299 20.96 13.52 6.96
N VAL A 300 21.63 13.27 5.83
CA VAL A 300 22.24 14.33 5.02
C VAL A 300 21.20 15.37 4.60
N GLY A 301 20.01 14.93 4.17
CA GLY A 301 18.87 15.79 3.83
C GLY A 301 18.37 16.64 4.99
N GLY A 302 18.14 16.03 6.15
CA GLY A 302 17.73 16.73 7.36
C GLY A 302 18.75 17.78 7.80
N VAL A 303 20.04 17.44 7.79
CA VAL A 303 21.12 18.40 8.10
C VAL A 303 21.16 19.52 7.07
N ALA A 304 21.10 19.21 5.78
CA ALA A 304 21.13 20.22 4.72
C ALA A 304 19.95 21.21 4.83
N MET A 305 18.76 20.71 5.17
CA MET A 305 17.57 21.55 5.35
C MET A 305 17.69 22.47 6.57
N VAL A 306 18.17 21.95 7.72
CA VAL A 306 18.45 22.76 8.91
C VAL A 306 19.53 23.81 8.64
N MET A 307 20.60 23.43 7.92
CA MET A 307 21.70 24.33 7.56
C MET A 307 21.25 25.43 6.60
N SER A 308 20.39 25.10 5.64
CA SER A 308 19.79 26.08 4.71
C SER A 308 18.97 27.12 5.47
N TRP A 309 18.10 26.68 6.38
CA TRP A 309 17.37 27.60 7.26
C TRP A 309 18.31 28.44 8.13
N TRP A 310 19.32 27.80 8.74
CA TRP A 310 20.28 28.49 9.61
C TRP A 310 21.06 29.57 8.85
N ARG A 311 21.48 29.29 7.61
CA ARG A 311 22.34 30.17 6.79
C ARG A 311 21.58 31.29 6.06
N PHE A 312 20.42 30.96 5.51
CA PHE A 312 19.66 31.88 4.65
C PHE A 312 18.45 32.49 5.36
N GLY A 313 17.98 31.89 6.46
CA GLY A 313 16.71 32.29 7.10
C GLY A 313 15.50 32.14 6.17
N SER A 314 15.63 31.38 5.08
CA SER A 314 14.56 31.24 4.08
C SER A 314 13.46 30.33 4.59
N VAL A 315 12.45 30.94 5.21
CA VAL A 315 11.23 30.25 5.65
C VAL A 315 10.48 29.67 4.45
N MET A 316 10.54 30.30 3.28
CA MET A 316 9.81 29.87 2.08
C MET A 316 10.31 28.55 1.52
N ALA A 317 11.63 28.31 1.50
CA ALA A 317 12.18 27.02 1.06
C ALA A 317 11.75 25.89 2.00
N CYS A 318 11.65 26.18 3.30
CA CYS A 318 11.20 25.21 4.30
C CYS A 318 9.72 24.87 4.11
N VAL A 319 8.87 25.89 3.99
CA VAL A 319 7.42 25.74 3.78
C VAL A 319 7.12 24.99 2.50
N LEU A 320 7.92 25.20 1.44
CA LEU A 320 7.77 24.47 0.19
C LEU A 320 8.04 22.97 0.36
N VAL A 321 9.14 22.56 0.99
CA VAL A 321 9.44 21.13 1.22
C VAL A 321 8.39 20.49 2.13
N VAL A 322 8.04 21.16 3.23
CA VAL A 322 7.00 20.67 4.16
C VAL A 322 5.66 20.53 3.45
N GLY A 323 5.25 21.55 2.67
CA GLY A 323 4.02 21.53 1.90
C GLY A 323 4.01 20.48 0.79
N LEU A 324 5.15 20.17 0.16
CA LEU A 324 5.27 19.07 -0.80
C LEU A 324 5.08 17.70 -0.16
N ILE A 325 5.54 17.49 1.08
CA ILE A 325 5.31 16.23 1.82
C ILE A 325 3.82 16.07 2.13
N LEU A 326 3.17 17.14 2.62
CA LEU A 326 1.72 17.12 2.83
C LEU A 326 0.97 16.91 1.52
N GLY A 327 1.38 17.60 0.45
CA GLY A 327 0.79 17.45 -0.89
C GLY A 327 0.93 16.04 -1.45
N PHE A 328 2.09 15.41 -1.25
CA PHE A 328 2.32 14.02 -1.61
C PHE A 328 1.33 13.11 -0.85
N LEU A 329 1.20 13.29 0.47
CA LEU A 329 0.29 12.49 1.28
C LEU A 329 -1.17 12.69 0.89
N ILE A 330 -1.62 13.93 0.64
CA ILE A 330 -2.99 14.23 0.18
C ILE A 330 -3.26 13.60 -1.18
N SER A 331 -2.30 13.70 -2.11
CA SER A 331 -2.41 13.07 -3.43
C SER A 331 -2.48 11.54 -3.32
N SER A 332 -1.62 10.95 -2.50
CA SER A 332 -1.66 9.52 -2.16
C SER A 332 -3.02 9.09 -1.60
N ILE A 333 -3.60 9.83 -0.66
CA ILE A 333 -4.93 9.54 -0.11
C ILE A 333 -6.00 9.60 -1.21
N ALA A 334 -5.96 10.62 -2.08
CA ALA A 334 -6.93 10.76 -3.16
C ALA A 334 -6.93 9.55 -4.09
N PHE A 335 -5.74 9.07 -4.48
CA PHE A 335 -5.59 7.90 -5.36
C PHE A 335 -5.75 6.55 -4.66
N PHE A 336 -5.69 6.51 -3.33
CA PHE A 336 -6.01 5.32 -2.54
C PHE A 336 -7.53 5.07 -2.46
N THR A 337 -8.36 6.10 -2.69
CA THR A 337 -9.82 5.92 -2.82
C THR A 337 -10.18 5.31 -4.19
N PRO A 338 -11.44 4.86 -4.40
CA PRO A 338 -11.89 4.34 -5.70
C PRO A 338 -11.70 5.29 -6.89
N LEU A 339 -11.33 6.55 -6.66
CA LEU A 339 -10.89 7.47 -7.71
C LEU A 339 -9.65 6.97 -8.45
N GLY A 340 -8.74 6.23 -7.79
CA GLY A 340 -7.52 5.71 -8.41
C GLY A 340 -7.74 4.57 -9.41
N ASP A 341 -8.83 3.81 -9.25
CA ASP A 341 -9.18 2.65 -10.09
C ASP A 341 -9.93 3.03 -11.38
N ILE A 342 -10.15 4.33 -11.64
CA ILE A 342 -10.81 4.79 -12.85
C ILE A 342 -9.89 4.51 -14.05
N PRO A 343 -10.39 3.98 -15.18
CA PRO A 343 -9.58 3.56 -16.33
C PRO A 343 -8.70 4.68 -16.92
N ILE A 344 -9.08 5.95 -16.72
CA ILE A 344 -8.31 7.12 -17.14
C ILE A 344 -6.95 7.19 -16.43
N PHE A 345 -6.87 6.74 -15.18
CA PHE A 345 -5.64 6.77 -14.37
C PHE A 345 -4.75 5.53 -14.55
N HIS A 346 -5.17 4.56 -15.36
CA HIS A 346 -4.29 3.48 -15.81
C HIS A 346 -3.22 4.00 -16.79
N ASN A 347 -3.41 5.19 -17.37
CA ASN A 347 -2.37 5.87 -18.12
C ASN A 347 -1.40 6.60 -17.18
N ASP A 348 -0.13 6.21 -17.19
CA ASP A 348 0.91 6.81 -16.33
C ASP A 348 1.08 8.31 -16.50
N VAL A 349 1.01 8.82 -17.74
CA VAL A 349 1.19 10.25 -17.98
C VAL A 349 0.08 11.05 -17.30
N VAL A 350 -1.16 10.58 -17.45
CA VAL A 350 -2.33 11.23 -16.83
C VAL A 350 -2.25 11.16 -15.32
N PHE A 351 -1.94 9.98 -14.77
CA PHE A 351 -1.78 9.80 -13.33
C PHE A 351 -0.71 10.74 -12.76
N TRP A 352 0.51 10.74 -13.29
CA TRP A 352 1.61 11.53 -12.74
C TRP A 352 1.39 13.03 -12.87
N VAL A 353 0.76 13.49 -13.97
CA VAL A 353 0.41 14.91 -14.13
C VAL A 353 -0.60 15.33 -13.07
N VAL A 354 -1.70 14.59 -12.89
CA VAL A 354 -2.73 14.92 -11.90
C VAL A 354 -2.17 14.82 -10.48
N PHE A 355 -1.38 13.78 -10.19
CA PHE A 355 -0.70 13.60 -8.92
C PHE A 355 0.22 14.78 -8.60
N ALA A 356 1.07 15.20 -9.55
CA ALA A 356 1.97 16.33 -9.39
C ALA A 356 1.20 17.66 -9.22
N CYS A 357 0.09 17.85 -9.95
CA CYS A 357 -0.75 19.03 -9.80
C CYS A 357 -1.31 19.15 -8.38
N ILE A 358 -1.86 18.07 -7.81
CA ILE A 358 -2.35 18.05 -6.42
C ILE A 358 -1.18 18.32 -5.45
N MET A 359 -0.06 17.62 -5.64
CA MET A 359 1.13 17.75 -4.80
C MET A 359 1.69 19.18 -4.76
N VAL A 360 1.73 19.89 -5.89
CA VAL A 360 2.24 21.27 -5.99
C VAL A 360 1.21 22.31 -5.57
N PHE A 361 -0.08 22.04 -5.73
CA PHE A 361 -1.14 22.96 -5.31
C PHE A 361 -1.13 23.21 -3.79
N VAL A 362 -0.88 22.17 -3.00
CA VAL A 362 -0.87 22.24 -1.52
C VAL A 362 0.15 23.25 -0.97
N PRO A 363 1.46 23.20 -1.31
CA PRO A 363 2.40 24.22 -0.86
C PRO A 363 2.03 25.62 -1.38
N LEU A 364 1.55 25.76 -2.62
CA LEU A 364 1.13 27.07 -3.17
C LEU A 364 0.01 27.71 -2.36
N PHE A 365 -0.97 26.91 -1.92
CA PHE A 365 -2.04 27.36 -1.04
C PHE A 365 -1.50 27.82 0.33
N PHE A 366 -0.59 27.04 0.92
CA PHE A 366 -0.03 27.34 2.24
C PHE A 366 1.05 28.44 2.25
N ILE A 367 1.54 28.92 1.09
CA ILE A 367 2.41 30.12 1.02
C ILE A 367 1.71 31.33 1.66
N ARG A 368 0.38 31.42 1.55
CA ARG A 368 -0.39 32.53 2.12
C ARG A 368 -0.41 32.51 3.66
N TRP A 369 -0.42 31.30 4.25
CA TRP A 369 -0.48 31.04 5.69
C TRP A 369 0.53 29.95 6.09
N PRO A 370 1.84 30.29 6.06
CA PRO A 370 2.92 29.29 6.21
C PRO A 370 2.93 28.64 7.59
N ARG A 371 2.56 29.38 8.65
CA ARG A 371 2.48 28.85 10.02
C ARG A 371 1.43 27.75 10.14
N GLU A 372 0.22 28.03 9.68
CA GLU A 372 -0.91 27.09 9.75
C GLU A 372 -0.59 25.84 8.92
N GLY A 373 -0.07 26.01 7.71
CA GLY A 373 0.34 24.88 6.86
C GLY A 373 1.40 24.00 7.50
N ASN A 374 2.38 24.60 8.18
CA ASN A 374 3.44 23.88 8.88
C ASN A 374 2.91 23.07 10.08
N ILE A 375 2.01 23.67 10.88
CA ILE A 375 1.37 22.99 12.01
C ILE A 375 0.45 21.84 11.53
N ILE A 376 -0.34 22.08 10.48
CA ILE A 376 -1.19 21.05 9.87
C ILE A 376 -0.34 19.89 9.36
N THR A 377 0.76 20.19 8.65
CA THR A 377 1.67 19.16 8.14
C THR A 377 2.28 18.34 9.28
N CYS A 378 2.74 19.00 10.35
CA CYS A 378 3.25 18.30 11.53
C CYS A 378 2.24 17.31 12.12
N GLY A 379 0.99 17.75 12.30
CA GLY A 379 -0.06 16.90 12.87
C GLY A 379 -0.41 15.71 11.97
N VAL A 380 -0.69 15.98 10.68
CA VAL A 380 -1.14 14.94 9.74
C VAL A 380 -0.01 13.96 9.40
N VAL A 381 1.15 14.46 8.99
CA VAL A 381 2.29 13.61 8.59
C VAL A 381 2.93 12.93 9.80
N GLY A 382 3.04 13.64 10.94
CA GLY A 382 3.54 13.07 12.18
C GLY A 382 2.62 11.97 12.73
N GLY A 383 1.29 12.17 12.66
CA GLY A 383 0.31 11.14 12.98
C GLY A 383 0.39 9.93 12.03
N TYR A 384 0.57 10.17 10.73
CA TYR A 384 0.70 9.08 9.74
C TYR A 384 1.97 8.25 9.98
N ALA A 385 3.08 8.85 10.39
CA ALA A 385 4.28 8.11 10.78
C ALA A 385 4.05 7.14 11.95
N VAL A 386 3.14 7.47 12.88
CA VAL A 386 2.73 6.55 13.96
C VAL A 386 1.91 5.39 13.40
N VAL A 387 1.01 5.64 12.44
CA VAL A 387 0.26 4.58 11.75
C VAL A 387 1.22 3.61 11.05
N LEU A 388 2.22 4.13 10.33
CA LEU A 388 3.24 3.29 9.69
C LEU A 388 4.07 2.47 10.69
N ALA A 389 4.35 3.03 11.88
CA ALA A 389 5.04 2.30 12.94
C ALA A 389 4.21 1.15 13.49
N VAL A 390 2.91 1.37 13.71
CA VAL A 390 1.97 0.33 14.15
C VAL A 390 1.83 -0.75 13.07
N ASN A 391 1.71 -0.35 11.80
CA ASN A 391 1.65 -1.26 10.66
C ASN A 391 2.87 -2.20 10.54
N ALA A 392 4.03 -1.83 11.10
CA ALA A 392 5.19 -2.72 11.10
C ALA A 392 5.01 -3.94 12.02
N TYR A 393 4.03 -3.91 12.93
CA TYR A 393 3.72 -4.99 13.89
C TYR A 393 2.35 -5.61 13.66
N THR A 394 1.39 -4.83 13.17
CA THR A 394 0.05 -5.28 12.84
C THR A 394 -0.17 -5.15 11.34
N TYR A 395 -0.75 -6.15 10.68
CA TYR A 395 -1.19 -5.97 9.29
C TYR A 395 -2.30 -4.92 9.25
N THR A 396 -2.09 -3.84 8.49
CA THR A 396 -3.10 -2.82 8.19
C THR A 396 -2.97 -2.40 6.74
N SER A 397 -4.08 -2.04 6.09
CA SER A 397 -4.06 -1.59 4.70
C SER A 397 -3.54 -0.15 4.55
N LEU A 398 -3.48 0.63 5.63
CA LEU A 398 -3.14 2.06 5.59
C LEU A 398 -1.73 2.39 5.12
N SER A 399 -0.77 1.46 5.25
CA SER A 399 0.57 1.65 4.69
C SER A 399 0.58 1.74 3.16
N TYR A 400 -0.42 1.14 2.51
CA TYR A 400 -0.56 1.12 1.06
C TYR A 400 -0.91 2.48 0.45
N ILE A 401 -1.41 3.43 1.25
CA ILE A 401 -1.58 4.83 0.83
C ILE A 401 -0.30 5.38 0.18
N THR A 402 0.85 5.15 0.81
CA THR A 402 2.14 5.57 0.25
C THR A 402 2.87 4.47 -0.51
N LEU A 403 2.66 3.19 -0.16
CA LEU A 403 3.35 2.10 -0.82
C LEU A 403 2.86 1.87 -2.26
N ASP A 404 1.58 2.09 -2.59
CA ASP A 404 1.11 1.89 -3.96
C ASP A 404 1.69 2.93 -4.92
N VAL A 405 1.83 4.18 -4.47
CA VAL A 405 2.56 5.22 -5.23
C VAL A 405 4.02 4.81 -5.40
N LEU A 406 4.64 4.25 -4.36
CA LEU A 406 6.01 3.75 -4.42
C LEU A 406 6.12 2.57 -5.40
N LYS A 407 5.20 1.60 -5.37
CA LYS A 407 5.16 0.47 -6.32
C LYS A 407 5.05 0.97 -7.76
N ARG A 408 4.21 1.98 -8.00
CA ARG A 408 4.07 2.60 -9.33
C ARG A 408 5.32 3.35 -9.79
N LEU A 409 6.08 3.95 -8.88
CA LEU A 409 7.39 4.55 -9.19
C LEU A 409 8.44 3.51 -9.55
N LEU A 410 8.37 2.33 -8.93
CA LEU A 410 9.37 1.27 -9.07
C LEU A 410 9.07 0.30 -10.22
N ASN A 411 7.80 0.10 -10.58
CA ASN A 411 7.39 -0.84 -11.62
C ASN A 411 6.47 -0.15 -12.66
N HIS A 412 6.96 -0.04 -13.89
CA HIS A 412 6.21 0.53 -15.02
C HIS A 412 4.94 -0.25 -15.37
N ASN A 413 4.87 -1.55 -15.07
CA ASN A 413 3.69 -2.37 -15.37
C ASN A 413 2.57 -2.22 -14.34
N PHE A 414 2.86 -1.63 -13.18
CA PHE A 414 1.89 -1.43 -12.10
C PHE A 414 0.75 -0.47 -12.49
N SER A 415 0.91 0.29 -13.57
CA SER A 415 -0.12 1.17 -14.13
C SER A 415 -1.43 0.46 -14.50
N ARG A 416 -1.36 -0.86 -14.74
CA ARG A 416 -2.52 -1.70 -15.09
C ARG A 416 -3.13 -2.41 -13.89
N ALA A 417 -2.52 -2.29 -12.72
CA ALA A 417 -2.95 -3.00 -11.53
C ALA A 417 -4.09 -2.26 -10.83
N PHE A 418 -5.16 -2.99 -10.48
CA PHE A 418 -6.21 -2.46 -9.62
C PHE A 418 -5.69 -2.29 -8.19
N ILE A 419 -5.96 -1.12 -7.60
CA ILE A 419 -5.51 -0.74 -6.25
C ILE A 419 -6.68 -0.97 -5.28
N SER A 420 -7.08 -2.23 -5.17
CA SER A 420 -8.08 -2.65 -4.21
C SER A 420 -7.40 -3.15 -2.93
N VAL A 421 -7.70 -2.49 -1.82
CA VAL A 421 -7.24 -2.89 -0.49
C VAL A 421 -8.44 -3.26 0.39
N PRO A 422 -8.27 -4.20 1.34
CA PRO A 422 -9.29 -4.44 2.34
C PRO A 422 -9.39 -3.21 3.26
N LEU A 423 -10.60 -2.77 3.57
CA LEU A 423 -10.85 -1.84 4.68
C LEU A 423 -11.60 -2.63 5.75
N GLN A 424 -10.87 -3.17 6.71
CA GLN A 424 -11.43 -3.96 7.81
C GLN A 424 -11.56 -3.12 9.10
N ASP A 425 -12.10 -3.72 10.15
CA ASP A 425 -12.32 -3.07 11.45
C ASP A 425 -11.03 -2.46 12.02
N ILE A 426 -9.89 -3.14 11.83
CA ILE A 426 -8.58 -2.66 12.27
C ILE A 426 -8.21 -1.36 11.55
N ASP A 427 -8.47 -1.26 10.25
CA ASP A 427 -8.21 -0.04 9.49
C ASP A 427 -9.10 1.12 9.94
N PHE A 428 -10.39 0.85 10.21
CA PHE A 428 -11.28 1.88 10.74
C PHE A 428 -10.79 2.41 12.09
N ILE A 429 -10.37 1.52 12.99
CA ILE A 429 -9.76 1.91 14.27
C ILE A 429 -8.50 2.75 14.01
N MET A 430 -7.61 2.31 13.12
CA MET A 430 -6.37 3.04 12.84
C MET A 430 -6.59 4.39 12.16
N ILE A 431 -7.59 4.52 11.29
CA ILE A 431 -8.02 5.82 10.73
C ILE A 431 -8.51 6.73 11.86
N THR A 432 -9.33 6.21 12.79
CA THR A 432 -9.80 7.03 13.92
C THR A 432 -8.64 7.51 14.80
N VAL A 433 -7.67 6.63 15.09
CA VAL A 433 -6.46 6.98 15.84
C VAL A 433 -5.67 8.05 15.10
N TRP A 434 -5.47 7.91 13.79
CA TRP A 434 -4.76 8.89 12.98
C TRP A 434 -5.43 10.26 13.00
N VAL A 435 -6.74 10.31 12.80
CA VAL A 435 -7.52 11.56 12.83
C VAL A 435 -7.44 12.21 14.21
N VAL A 436 -7.61 11.43 15.29
CA VAL A 436 -7.52 11.94 16.67
C VAL A 436 -6.11 12.48 16.96
N LEU A 437 -5.05 11.76 16.57
CA LEU A 437 -3.66 12.22 16.72
C LEU A 437 -3.42 13.51 15.94
N GLY A 438 -3.86 13.56 14.67
CA GLY A 438 -3.69 14.74 13.83
C GLY A 438 -4.41 15.96 14.39
N VAL A 439 -5.70 15.83 14.73
CA VAL A 439 -6.52 16.94 15.27
C VAL A 439 -5.98 17.39 16.62
N SER A 440 -5.69 16.46 17.54
CA SER A 440 -5.15 16.81 18.86
C SER A 440 -3.78 17.48 18.76
N GLY A 441 -2.89 17.00 17.89
CA GLY A 441 -1.60 17.61 17.60
C GLY A 441 -1.73 19.03 17.06
N ILE A 442 -2.59 19.23 16.05
CA ILE A 442 -2.87 20.55 15.46
C ILE A 442 -3.41 21.52 16.51
N VAL A 443 -4.46 21.14 17.25
CA VAL A 443 -5.09 21.99 18.26
C VAL A 443 -4.09 22.36 19.37
N MET A 444 -3.31 21.39 19.84
CA MET A 444 -2.30 21.62 20.87
C MET A 444 -1.20 22.59 20.40
N GLN A 445 -0.70 22.43 19.17
CA GLN A 445 0.31 23.32 18.61
C GLN A 445 -0.23 24.73 18.38
N LEU A 446 -1.45 24.86 17.84
CA LEU A 446 -2.10 26.17 17.65
C LEU A 446 -2.30 26.90 18.98
N TYR A 447 -2.79 26.19 20.01
CA TYR A 447 -3.03 26.78 21.32
C TYR A 447 -1.74 27.26 22.00
N ARG A 448 -0.69 26.43 22.00
CA ARG A 448 0.58 26.75 22.67
C ARG A 448 1.34 27.90 22.00
N GLU A 449 1.19 28.03 20.68
CA GLU A 449 1.97 28.98 19.89
C GLU A 449 1.21 30.30 19.66
N LYS A 450 -0.03 30.44 20.16
CA LYS A 450 -0.89 31.62 19.93
C LYS A 450 -0.22 32.96 20.28
N SER A 451 0.62 32.98 21.31
CA SER A 451 1.29 34.19 21.80
C SER A 451 2.74 34.36 21.31
N ARG A 452 3.20 33.52 20.38
CA ARG A 452 4.59 33.51 19.88
C ARG A 452 4.70 34.02 18.44
N PRO A 453 5.88 34.50 18.03
CA PRO A 453 6.12 34.92 16.64
C PRO A 453 5.90 33.74 15.66
N PHE A 454 5.47 34.05 14.44
CA PHE A 454 5.05 33.05 13.43
C PHE A 454 6.10 31.99 13.09
N PHE A 455 7.39 32.34 13.14
CA PHE A 455 8.51 31.42 13.02
C PHE A 455 9.66 31.93 13.91
N PRO A 456 10.50 31.04 14.45
CA PRO A 456 11.69 31.46 15.17
C PRO A 456 12.65 32.21 14.22
N PRO A 457 13.18 33.38 14.61
CA PRO A 457 14.15 34.12 13.80
C PRO A 457 15.44 33.31 13.61
N SER A 458 16.07 33.43 12.44
CA SER A 458 17.27 32.64 12.15
C SER A 458 18.46 33.12 13.01
N PRO A 459 19.18 32.21 13.68
CA PRO A 459 20.28 32.59 14.57
C PRO A 459 21.39 33.38 13.88
N TYR A 460 21.67 33.08 12.61
CA TYR A 460 22.69 33.79 11.83
C TYR A 460 22.28 35.23 11.50
N VAL A 461 21.02 35.47 11.13
CA VAL A 461 20.53 36.83 10.86
C VAL A 461 20.47 37.62 12.15
N MET A 462 20.01 37.01 13.25
CA MET A 462 20.07 37.65 14.57
C MET A 462 21.51 37.98 14.97
N TRP A 463 22.46 37.07 14.78
CA TRP A 463 23.87 37.32 15.07
C TRP A 463 24.45 38.44 14.20
N LYS A 464 24.10 38.48 12.91
CA LYS A 464 24.54 39.55 12.01
C LYS A 464 23.97 40.91 12.42
N GLN A 465 22.67 40.97 12.71
CA GLN A 465 21.99 42.17 13.22
C GLN A 465 22.58 42.64 14.55
N GLU A 466 22.84 41.71 15.47
CA GLU A 466 23.49 42.00 16.75
C GLU A 466 24.93 42.49 16.52
N ARG A 467 25.69 41.90 15.60
CA ARG A 467 27.05 42.36 15.27
C ARG A 467 27.04 43.76 14.66
N GLU A 468 26.06 44.09 13.82
CA GLU A 468 25.88 45.43 13.26
C GLU A 468 25.42 46.44 14.33
N ARG A 469 24.54 46.02 15.24
CA ARG A 469 24.13 46.79 16.43
C ARG A 469 25.34 47.11 17.31
N ARG A 470 26.22 46.15 17.58
CA ARG A 470 27.44 46.38 18.39
C ARG A 470 28.46 47.31 17.71
N LYS A 471 28.45 47.39 16.38
CA LYS A 471 29.29 48.36 15.64
C LYS A 471 28.76 49.78 15.72
N THR A 472 27.43 49.95 15.78
CA THR A 472 26.76 51.26 15.75
C THR A 472 26.41 51.79 17.14
N ASN A 473 26.32 50.91 18.15
CA ASN A 473 26.05 51.28 19.53
C ASN A 473 27.36 51.70 20.23
N VAL A 474 27.61 53.01 20.27
CA VAL A 474 28.76 53.62 20.96
C VAL A 474 28.73 53.36 22.47
N LEU A 475 27.55 53.10 23.04
CA LEU A 475 27.33 52.81 24.46
C LEU A 475 27.47 51.31 24.81
N ASP A 476 27.90 50.46 23.87
CA ASP A 476 28.15 49.05 24.16
C ASP A 476 29.32 48.93 25.18
N PRO A 477 29.12 48.29 26.36
CA PRO A 477 30.17 48.13 27.38
C PRO A 477 31.42 47.43 26.86
N SER A 478 31.32 46.69 25.75
CA SER A 478 32.46 46.01 25.12
C SER A 478 33.45 46.95 24.41
N HIS A 479 33.05 48.19 24.09
CA HIS A 479 33.94 49.24 23.60
C HIS A 479 34.71 49.94 24.72
N HIS A 480 34.14 49.97 25.93
CA HIS A 480 34.84 50.43 27.14
C HIS A 480 35.67 49.30 27.73
N LYS A 481 36.72 48.86 27.02
CA LYS A 481 37.74 48.00 27.61
C LYS A 481 38.58 48.86 28.58
N PRO A 482 38.52 48.64 29.91
CA PRO A 482 39.40 49.36 30.83
C PRO A 482 40.86 49.04 30.48
N SER A 483 41.74 50.03 30.66
CA SER A 483 43.17 49.89 30.38
C SER A 483 43.75 48.65 31.07
N LEU A 484 44.80 48.08 30.49
CA LEU A 484 45.46 46.86 31.01
C LEU A 484 45.86 47.04 32.49
N SER A 485 46.31 48.24 32.86
CA SER A 485 46.60 48.61 34.26
C SER A 485 45.36 48.58 35.15
N ALA A 486 44.22 49.10 34.72
CA ALA A 486 42.97 49.07 35.48
C ALA A 486 42.41 47.64 35.65
N ARG A 487 42.63 46.75 34.67
CA ARG A 487 42.26 45.33 34.78
C ARG A 487 43.14 44.57 35.77
N ILE A 488 44.44 44.83 35.75
CA ILE A 488 45.40 44.22 36.67
C ILE A 488 45.12 44.73 38.09
N LEU A 489 44.94 46.04 38.26
CA LEU A 489 44.59 46.64 39.54
C LEU A 489 43.24 46.12 40.07
N GLY A 490 42.23 45.98 39.19
CA GLY A 490 40.93 45.41 39.54
C GLY A 490 41.01 43.96 40.01
N ARG A 491 41.81 43.12 39.35
CA ARG A 491 42.07 41.73 39.79
C ARG A 491 42.83 41.67 41.10
N ILE A 492 43.83 42.53 41.30
CA ILE A 492 44.58 42.60 42.56
C ILE A 492 43.66 43.07 43.71
N ARG A 493 42.75 44.00 43.44
CA ARG A 493 41.76 44.49 44.41
C ARG A 493 40.70 43.45 44.75
N GLN A 494 40.25 42.66 43.77
CA GLN A 494 39.37 41.52 44.00
C GLN A 494 40.03 40.37 44.78
N LEU A 495 41.35 40.21 44.68
CA LEU A 495 42.11 39.23 45.46
C LEU A 495 42.37 39.69 46.91
N THR A 496 42.29 40.99 47.19
CA THR A 496 42.58 41.58 48.51
C THR A 496 41.34 41.97 49.31
N GLN A 497 40.17 42.10 48.68
CA GLN A 497 38.90 42.35 49.37
C GLN A 497 38.00 41.11 49.40
N ARG A 498 37.61 40.71 50.62
CA ARG A 498 36.56 39.71 50.88
C ARG A 498 35.22 40.27 50.39
N THR A 499 34.52 39.48 49.59
CA THR A 499 33.29 39.84 48.89
C THR A 499 32.16 40.20 49.86
N GLU A 500 31.69 41.45 49.83
CA GLU A 500 30.32 41.81 50.21
C GLU A 500 29.47 41.95 48.93
N PRO A 501 28.19 41.54 48.94
CA PRO A 501 27.35 41.53 47.75
C PRO A 501 26.94 42.96 47.38
N ALA A 502 27.55 43.52 46.34
CA ALA A 502 27.08 44.74 45.71
C ALA A 502 25.78 44.46 44.95
N GLY A 503 24.69 45.11 45.37
CA GLY A 503 23.39 45.06 44.72
C GLY A 503 23.45 45.54 43.27
N GLU A 504 22.55 44.99 42.46
CA GLU A 504 22.33 45.38 41.07
C GLU A 504 21.96 46.87 40.97
N THR A 505 22.95 47.71 40.69
CA THR A 505 22.70 49.05 40.15
C THR A 505 22.42 48.92 38.66
N THR A 506 21.15 48.93 38.31
CA THR A 506 20.68 49.23 36.94
C THR A 506 21.03 50.68 36.61
N PRO A 507 21.61 50.97 35.43
CA PRO A 507 21.74 52.35 34.98
C PRO A 507 20.37 52.85 34.51
N LEU A 508 19.78 53.76 35.28
CA LEU A 508 18.63 54.56 34.87
C LEU A 508 19.06 55.48 33.71
N LEU A 509 18.37 55.33 32.57
CA LEU A 509 18.34 56.30 31.50
C LEU A 509 17.62 57.56 32.00
N PHE A 510 18.28 58.72 31.87
CA PHE A 510 17.64 60.03 31.73
C PHE A 510 17.97 60.56 30.35
#